data_AF-A0A971H1C8-F1
#
_entry.id   AF-A0A971H1C8-F1
#
_cell.length_a   1.000
_cell.length_b   1.000
_cell.length_c   1.000
_cell.angle_alpha   90.00
_cell.angle_beta   90.00
_cell.angle_gamma   90.00
#
_symmetry.space_group_name_H-M   'P 1'
#
loop_
_entity.id
_entity.type
_entity.pdbx_description
1 polymer ?
#
loop_
_entity_poly.entity_id
_entity_poly.type
_entity_poly.pdbx_seq_one_letter_code
_entity_poly.pdbx_strand_id
1 'polypeptide(L)'
;MSQYHEPVELLDEKAMDIVRALNSLKEEVEAVDWYNQRVVATNDEELKAIMAHNRDEEIEHVCMTLEWLRRNMPVWDEELRTYLFTEGPIASIEEIAMGKETDNKDVEGKTGLNVGDLK
;
A
#
# COMPACT_ATOMS: atom_id res chain seq x y z
N MET A 1 -13.55 -1.87 -15.77
CA MET A 1 -13.90 -1.08 -14.57
C MET A 1 -14.03 0.38 -15.00
N SER A 2 -14.95 1.15 -14.42
CA SER A 2 -15.06 2.59 -14.73
C SER A 2 -13.92 3.36 -14.05
N GLN A 3 -13.27 4.29 -14.75
CA GLN A 3 -12.22 5.16 -14.19
C GLN A 3 -12.74 6.06 -13.05
N TYR A 4 -14.02 6.42 -13.12
CA TYR A 4 -14.70 7.30 -12.17
C TYR A 4 -16.00 6.64 -11.68
N HIS A 5 -16.32 6.84 -10.40
CA HIS A 5 -17.57 6.35 -9.80
C HIS A 5 -18.67 7.43 -9.74
N GLU A 6 -18.32 8.68 -10.00
CA GLU A 6 -19.23 9.83 -10.08
C GLU A 6 -19.11 10.50 -11.45
N PRO A 7 -20.12 11.27 -11.90
CA PRO A 7 -20.03 12.07 -13.11
C PRO A 7 -18.82 13.02 -13.06
N VAL A 8 -18.01 13.02 -14.12
CA VAL A 8 -16.73 13.78 -14.17
C VAL A 8 -16.97 15.28 -14.03
N GLU A 9 -18.10 15.78 -14.53
CA GLU A 9 -18.51 17.17 -14.39
C GLU A 9 -18.73 17.64 -12.94
N LEU A 10 -18.84 16.71 -11.98
CA LEU A 10 -18.92 17.02 -10.55
C LEU A 10 -17.55 17.02 -9.86
N LEU A 11 -16.48 16.64 -10.56
CA LEU A 11 -15.13 16.55 -10.01
C LEU A 11 -14.36 17.81 -10.37
N ASP A 12 -13.72 18.42 -9.36
CA ASP A 12 -12.75 19.48 -9.61
C ASP A 12 -11.43 18.91 -10.17
N GLU A 13 -10.56 19.80 -10.66
CA GLU A 13 -9.28 19.42 -11.26
C GLU A 13 -8.40 18.62 -10.29
N LYS A 14 -8.38 19.02 -9.01
CA LYS A 14 -7.61 18.34 -7.98
C LYS A 14 -8.10 16.92 -7.73
N ALA A 15 -9.41 16.71 -7.66
CA ALA A 15 -10.02 15.40 -7.49
C ALA A 15 -9.70 14.50 -8.70
N MET A 16 -9.77 15.04 -9.92
CA MET A 16 -9.38 14.31 -11.12
C MET A 16 -7.89 13.93 -11.12
N ASP A 17 -6.99 14.81 -10.68
CA ASP A 17 -5.56 14.50 -10.55
C ASP A 17 -5.29 13.43 -9.49
N ILE A 18 -6.01 13.47 -8.37
CA ILE A 18 -5.93 12.41 -7.35
C ILE A 18 -6.40 11.07 -7.92
N VAL A 19 -7.48 11.04 -8.72
CA VAL A 19 -7.93 9.81 -9.40
C VAL A 19 -6.86 9.28 -10.36
N ARG A 20 -6.20 10.17 -11.13
CA ARG A 20 -5.07 9.79 -12.00
C ARG A 20 -3.96 9.12 -11.19
N ALA A 21 -3.49 9.78 -10.13
CA ALA A 21 -2.41 9.27 -9.28
C ALA A 21 -2.78 7.96 -8.57
N LEU A 22 -4.00 7.83 -8.03
CA LEU A 22 -4.44 6.61 -7.36
C LEU A 22 -4.58 5.42 -8.32
N ASN A 23 -5.08 5.64 -9.54
CA ASN A 23 -5.19 4.55 -10.51
C ASN A 23 -3.81 4.16 -11.05
N SER A 24 -2.91 5.11 -11.33
CA SER A 24 -1.53 4.77 -11.68
C SER A 24 -0.84 3.99 -10.56
N LEU A 25 -0.94 4.43 -9.30
CA LEU A 25 -0.39 3.69 -8.16
C LEU A 25 -0.91 2.24 -8.09
N LYS A 26 -2.21 2.05 -8.31
CA LYS A 26 -2.82 0.71 -8.32
C LYS A 26 -2.29 -0.16 -9.47
N GLU A 27 -2.19 0.40 -10.67
CA GLU A 27 -1.68 -0.30 -11.85
C GLU A 27 -0.24 -0.77 -11.64
N GLU A 28 0.62 0.08 -11.07
CA GLU A 28 2.01 -0.31 -10.77
C GLU A 28 2.09 -1.40 -9.69
N VAL A 29 1.26 -1.33 -8.63
CA VAL A 29 1.20 -2.39 -7.62
C VAL A 29 0.70 -3.71 -8.23
N GLU A 30 -0.29 -3.67 -9.12
CA GLU A 30 -0.75 -4.85 -9.86
C GLU A 30 0.36 -5.42 -10.76
N ALA A 31 1.13 -4.57 -11.43
CA ALA A 31 2.27 -4.98 -12.23
C ALA A 31 3.35 -5.68 -11.38
N VAL A 32 3.67 -5.16 -10.20
CA VAL A 32 4.58 -5.79 -9.24
C VAL A 32 4.10 -7.20 -8.86
N ASP A 33 2.82 -7.36 -8.51
CA ASP A 33 2.23 -8.66 -8.19
C ASP A 33 2.34 -9.63 -9.38
N TRP A 34 1.89 -9.22 -10.56
CA TRP A 34 1.88 -10.08 -11.74
C TRP A 34 3.29 -10.48 -12.17
N TYR A 35 4.25 -9.56 -12.16
CA TYR A 35 5.64 -9.88 -12.46
C TYR A 35 6.23 -10.81 -11.40
N ASN A 36 5.96 -10.60 -10.12
CA ASN A 36 6.45 -11.49 -9.08
C ASN A 36 5.94 -12.93 -9.25
N GLN A 37 4.65 -13.11 -9.56
CA GLN A 37 4.08 -14.43 -9.87
C GLN A 37 4.77 -15.08 -11.07
N ARG A 38 5.01 -14.31 -12.15
CA ARG A 38 5.68 -14.80 -13.37
C ARG A 38 7.13 -15.19 -13.12
N VAL A 39 7.87 -14.39 -12.33
CA VAL A 39 9.26 -14.70 -11.93
C VAL A 39 9.33 -16.04 -11.21
N VAL A 40 8.38 -16.33 -10.33
CA VAL A 40 8.33 -17.60 -9.59
C VAL A 40 7.92 -18.77 -10.50
N ALA A 41 7.00 -18.54 -11.44
CA ALA A 41 6.41 -19.62 -12.26
C ALA A 41 7.21 -19.99 -13.52
N THR A 42 8.03 -19.08 -14.06
CA THR A 42 8.77 -19.32 -15.31
C THR A 42 10.00 -20.22 -15.11
N ASN A 43 10.26 -21.07 -16.11
CA ASN A 43 11.50 -21.87 -16.21
C ASN A 43 12.52 -21.30 -17.21
N ASP A 44 12.17 -20.21 -17.91
CA ASP A 44 13.08 -19.51 -18.83
C ASP A 44 13.85 -18.43 -18.06
N GLU A 45 15.17 -18.59 -17.96
CA GLU A 45 16.04 -17.71 -17.16
C GLU A 45 16.20 -16.32 -17.77
N GLU A 46 16.15 -16.17 -19.09
CA GLU A 46 16.23 -14.86 -19.74
C GLU A 46 14.95 -14.07 -19.49
N LEU A 47 13.79 -14.72 -19.65
CA LEU A 47 12.50 -14.11 -19.33
C LEU A 47 12.41 -13.77 -17.84
N LYS A 48 12.90 -14.64 -16.96
CA LYS A 48 12.92 -14.41 -15.50
C LYS A 48 13.68 -13.14 -15.14
N ALA A 49 14.84 -12.93 -15.75
CA ALA A 49 15.65 -11.73 -15.53
C ALA A 49 14.92 -10.46 -15.96
N ILE A 50 14.26 -10.48 -17.13
CA ILE A 50 13.47 -9.33 -17.63
C ILE A 50 12.29 -9.04 -16.69
N MET A 51 11.52 -10.06 -16.30
CA MET A 51 10.37 -9.87 -15.41
C MET A 51 10.78 -9.36 -14.02
N ALA A 52 11.91 -9.84 -13.48
CA ALA A 52 12.43 -9.36 -12.20
C ALA A 52 12.91 -7.91 -12.27
N HIS A 53 13.61 -7.54 -13.35
CA HIS A 53 14.01 -6.16 -13.60
C HIS A 53 12.80 -5.23 -13.65
N ASN A 54 11.81 -5.55 -14.49
CA ASN A 54 10.61 -4.72 -14.62
C ASN A 54 9.87 -4.60 -13.29
N ARG A 55 9.69 -5.71 -12.56
CA ARG A 55 9.05 -5.70 -11.22
C ARG A 55 9.70 -4.68 -10.30
N ASP A 56 11.03 -4.66 -10.26
CA ASP A 56 11.77 -3.81 -9.32
C ASP A 56 11.73 -2.33 -9.76
N GLU A 57 11.68 -2.04 -11.07
CA GLU A 57 11.42 -0.69 -11.60
C GLU A 57 10.00 -0.20 -11.26
N GLU A 58 8.97 -1.04 -11.34
CA GLU A 58 7.61 -0.59 -10.99
C GLU A 58 7.49 -0.20 -9.51
N ILE A 59 8.31 -0.76 -8.61
CA ILE A 59 8.37 -0.32 -7.21
C ILE A 59 8.86 1.13 -7.11
N GLU A 60 9.78 1.57 -7.96
CA GLU A 60 10.17 2.98 -8.05
C GLU A 60 8.98 3.85 -8.46
N HIS A 61 8.23 3.43 -9.48
CA HIS A 61 7.04 4.15 -9.96
C HIS A 61 5.95 4.25 -8.87
N VAL A 62 5.74 3.17 -8.09
CA VAL A 62 4.88 3.16 -6.89
C VAL A 62 5.34 4.22 -5.90
N CYS A 63 6.63 4.23 -5.53
CA CYS A 63 7.16 5.18 -4.55
C CYS A 63 7.06 6.64 -5.02
N MET A 64 7.35 6.91 -6.29
CA MET A 64 7.25 8.26 -6.88
C MET A 64 5.80 8.78 -6.83
N THR A 65 4.84 7.93 -7.20
CA THR A 65 3.42 8.29 -7.22
C THR A 65 2.86 8.45 -5.80
N LEU A 66 3.25 7.55 -4.88
CA LEU A 66 2.90 7.64 -3.46
C LEU A 66 3.41 8.93 -2.82
N GLU A 67 4.62 9.37 -3.15
CA GLU A 67 5.16 10.64 -2.66
C GLU A 67 4.37 11.85 -3.17
N TRP A 68 3.87 11.82 -4.41
CA TRP A 68 2.98 12.87 -4.89
C TRP A 68 1.66 12.88 -4.11
N LEU A 69 1.07 11.72 -3.83
CA LEU A 69 -0.15 11.61 -3.00
C LEU A 69 0.09 12.14 -1.59
N ARG A 70 1.20 11.77 -0.95
CA ARG A 70 1.62 12.29 0.37
C ARG A 70 1.64 13.82 0.40
N ARG A 71 2.18 14.46 -0.64
CA ARG A 71 2.26 15.94 -0.73
C ARG A 71 0.91 16.61 -0.96
N ASN A 72 -0.08 15.92 -1.52
CA ASN A 72 -1.33 16.51 -1.99
C ASN A 72 -2.56 16.14 -1.15
N MET A 73 -2.43 15.14 -0.27
CA MET A 73 -3.49 14.64 0.61
C MET A 73 -2.97 14.53 2.06
N PRO A 74 -3.35 15.46 2.96
CA PRO A 74 -2.76 15.54 4.31
C PRO A 74 -2.83 14.24 5.14
N VAL A 75 -3.93 13.50 5.01
CA VAL A 75 -4.10 12.22 5.72
C VAL A 75 -3.06 11.18 5.25
N TRP A 76 -2.69 11.16 3.96
CA TRP A 76 -1.60 10.31 3.51
C TRP A 76 -0.28 10.66 4.20
N ASP A 77 0.03 11.95 4.41
CA ASP A 77 1.25 12.35 5.12
C ASP A 77 1.25 11.90 6.59
N GLU A 78 0.13 12.08 7.28
CA GLU A 78 -0.02 11.66 8.67
C GLU A 78 0.17 10.15 8.84
N GLU A 79 -0.55 9.35 8.06
CA GLU A 79 -0.50 7.90 8.16
C GLU A 79 0.87 7.35 7.73
N LEU A 80 1.43 7.84 6.62
CA LEU A 80 2.74 7.36 6.15
C LEU A 80 3.86 7.65 7.16
N ARG A 81 3.83 8.79 7.86
CA ARG A 81 4.80 9.11 8.93
C ARG A 81 4.61 8.26 10.17
N THR A 82 3.38 7.88 10.47
CA THR A 82 3.08 7.01 11.60
C THR A 82 3.67 5.62 11.38
N TYR A 83 3.46 5.03 10.19
CA TYR A 83 3.77 3.62 9.96
C TYR A 83 5.11 3.33 9.31
N LEU A 84 5.58 4.16 8.37
CA LEU A 84 6.80 3.84 7.63
C LEU A 84 8.07 4.03 8.46
N PHE A 85 9.07 3.19 8.19
CA PHE A 85 10.39 3.22 8.84
C PHE A 85 10.36 3.00 10.36
N THR A 86 9.36 2.27 10.83
CA THR A 86 9.21 1.81 12.21
C THR A 86 9.65 0.34 12.34
N GLU A 87 9.84 -0.11 13.58
CA GLU A 87 10.11 -1.51 13.90
C GLU A 87 9.02 -2.05 14.86
N GLY A 88 8.83 -3.37 14.87
CA GLY A 88 7.84 -4.05 15.71
C GLY A 88 6.52 -4.36 15.00
N PRO A 89 5.51 -4.87 15.73
CA PRO A 89 4.22 -5.22 15.14
C PRO A 89 3.49 -4.00 14.56
N ILE A 90 3.25 -3.99 13.25
CA ILE A 90 2.67 -2.83 12.54
C ILE A 90 1.32 -2.41 13.12
N ALA A 91 0.46 -3.37 13.45
CA ALA A 91 -0.86 -3.12 14.02
C ALA A 91 -0.83 -2.48 15.41
N SER A 92 0.32 -2.48 16.10
CA SER A 92 0.50 -1.85 17.41
C SER A 92 1.11 -0.46 17.34
N ILE A 93 1.54 0.00 16.16
CA ILE A 93 2.20 1.31 16.00
C ILE A 93 1.26 2.46 16.35
N GLU A 94 -0.04 2.36 16.01
CA GLU A 94 -1.03 3.39 16.34
C GLU A 94 -1.14 3.61 17.86
N GLU A 95 -1.07 2.55 18.66
CA GLU A 95 -1.16 2.63 20.12
C GLU A 95 0.04 3.37 20.71
N ILE A 96 1.24 3.11 20.16
CA ILE A 96 2.49 3.78 20.52
C ILE A 96 2.43 5.26 20.11
N ALA A 97 2.00 5.56 18.88
CA ALA A 97 1.91 6.92 18.36
C ALA A 97 0.89 7.78 19.11
N MET A 98 -0.23 7.17 19.56
CA MET A 98 -1.27 7.85 20.34
C MET A 98 -0.96 7.95 21.84
N GLY A 99 0.22 7.51 22.29
CA GLY A 99 0.65 7.64 23.69
C GLY A 99 -0.23 6.85 24.68
N LYS A 100 -0.92 5.80 24.22
CA LYS A 100 -1.51 4.84 25.15
C LYS A 100 -0.37 4.07 25.79
N GLU A 101 -0.09 4.35 27.06
CA GLU A 101 0.82 3.53 27.87
C GLU A 101 0.38 2.07 27.77
N THR A 102 1.11 1.27 27.01
CA THR A 102 1.06 -0.17 27.13
C THR A 102 1.76 -0.51 28.44
N ASP A 103 0.96 -0.54 29.50
CA ASP A 103 1.36 -1.03 30.80
C ASP A 103 1.92 -2.44 30.57
N ASN A 104 3.23 -2.57 30.71
CA ASN A 104 4.01 -3.73 30.28
C ASN A 104 3.70 -4.91 31.22
N LYS A 105 2.58 -5.60 30.95
CA LYS A 105 2.18 -6.83 31.59
C LYS A 105 1.65 -7.82 30.56
N ASP A 106 2.51 -8.81 30.30
CA ASP A 106 2.16 -10.16 29.90
C ASP A 106 1.40 -10.33 28.59
N VAL A 107 2.15 -10.59 27.50
CA VAL A 107 1.63 -11.47 26.44
C VAL A 107 2.71 -12.47 26.01
N GLU A 108 3.07 -13.36 26.95
CA GLU A 108 3.18 -14.76 26.56
C GLU A 108 1.78 -15.25 26.18
N GLY A 109 1.60 -15.66 24.92
CA GLY A 109 0.56 -16.58 24.48
C GLY A 109 -0.89 -16.25 24.86
N LYS A 110 -1.52 -15.33 24.11
CA LYS A 110 -2.98 -15.41 23.91
C LYS A 110 -3.33 -15.22 22.43
N THR A 111 -3.48 -16.36 21.76
CA THR A 111 -4.32 -16.50 20.57
C THR A 111 -5.72 -15.96 20.88
N GLY A 112 -6.15 -14.89 20.22
CA GLY A 112 -7.45 -14.31 20.52
C GLY A 112 -7.82 -13.14 19.64
N LEU A 113 -8.00 -13.37 18.34
CA LEU A 113 -8.93 -12.56 17.56
C LEU A 113 -9.93 -13.52 16.91
N ASN A 114 -11.10 -13.61 17.54
CA ASN A 114 -12.30 -14.21 16.95
C ASN A 114 -12.68 -13.36 15.74
N VAL A 115 -12.31 -13.84 14.56
CA VAL A 115 -12.89 -13.39 13.29
C VAL A 115 -14.39 -13.59 13.42
N GLY A 116 -15.12 -12.48 13.37
CA GLY A 116 -16.57 -12.46 13.50
C GLY A 116 -17.23 -13.44 12.54
N ASP A 117 -18.18 -14.18 13.11
CA ASP A 117 -19.15 -15.00 12.39
C ASP A 117 -19.77 -14.22 11.23
N LEU A 118 -19.34 -14.55 10.00
CA LEU A 118 -20.09 -14.23 8.79
C LEU A 118 -20.78 -15.52 8.35
N LYS A 119 -22.07 -15.61 8.71
CA LYS A 119 -23.05 -16.43 8.02
C LYS A 119 -23.43 -15.82 6.69
#